data_AF-A0A1C7M9Q0-F1
#
_entry.id   AF-A0A1C7M9Q0-F1
#
_cell.length_a   1.000
_cell.length_b   1.000
_cell.length_c   1.000
_cell.angle_alpha   90.00
_cell.angle_beta   90.00
_cell.angle_gamma   90.00
#
_symmetry.space_group_name_H-M   'P 1'
#
loop_
_entity.id
_entity.type
_entity.pdbx_description
1 polymer ?
#
loop_
_entity_poly.entity_id
_entity_poly.type
_entity_poly.pdbx_seq_one_letter_code
_entity_poly.pdbx_strand_id
1 'polypeptide(L)'
;MPAQGFRVIPSTIPGRPGIVEPLGKLQLWPSSLCPDCPADERIFQWRGVLTPASPTISDPLIQYLADAASRTSLRESTVSGYGSGLRKFHLFCDIFSIPEREHLPASFQLLHSFALWAVAEPNPAEPVFSLGTPSNPLL
;
A
#
# COMPACT_ATOMS: atom_id res chain seq x y z
N MET A 1 -10.75 6.03 5.26
CA MET A 1 -11.23 4.92 6.12
C MET A 1 -10.05 4.11 6.62
N PRO A 2 -10.03 3.63 7.87
CA PRO A 2 -8.95 2.74 8.36
C PRO A 2 -9.04 1.38 7.66
N ALA A 3 -7.93 0.85 7.13
CA ALA A 3 -7.93 -0.53 6.64
C ALA A 3 -8.09 -1.49 7.81
N GLN A 4 -8.98 -2.46 7.65
CA GLN A 4 -9.19 -3.53 8.61
C GLN A 4 -8.51 -4.79 8.05
N GLY A 5 -7.83 -5.53 8.92
CA GLY A 5 -7.24 -6.80 8.55
C GLY A 5 -8.09 -7.94 9.06
N PHE A 6 -7.97 -9.10 8.41
CA PHE A 6 -8.41 -10.36 8.97
C PHE A 6 -7.35 -11.43 8.70
N ARG A 7 -7.37 -12.47 9.53
CA ARG A 7 -6.49 -13.62 9.44
C ARG A 7 -7.31 -14.84 9.08
N VAL A 8 -6.92 -15.53 8.01
CA VAL A 8 -7.44 -16.86 7.70
C VAL A 8 -6.56 -17.88 8.38
N ILE A 9 -7.13 -18.62 9.31
CA ILE A 9 -6.49 -19.75 9.98
C ILE A 9 -6.95 -21.02 9.25
N PRO A 10 -6.06 -21.70 8.51
CA PRO A 10 -6.41 -22.90 7.76
C PRO A 10 -6.88 -24.01 8.71
N SER A 11 -7.87 -24.80 8.29
CA SER A 11 -8.31 -25.96 9.06
C SER A 11 -7.25 -27.06 8.99
N THR A 12 -6.99 -27.72 10.12
CA THR A 12 -6.17 -28.94 10.15
C THR A 12 -6.89 -30.16 9.56
N ILE A 13 -8.19 -30.04 9.23
CA ILE A 13 -9.02 -31.11 8.69
C ILE A 13 -9.25 -30.85 7.19
N PRO A 14 -8.84 -31.78 6.29
CA PRO A 14 -9.10 -31.66 4.86
C PRO A 14 -10.61 -31.48 4.56
N GLY A 15 -10.94 -30.49 3.74
CA GLY A 15 -12.32 -30.21 3.32
C GLY A 15 -13.16 -29.39 4.32
N ARG A 16 -12.62 -28.98 5.47
CA ARG A 16 -13.27 -27.98 6.33
C ARG A 16 -12.75 -26.57 6.04
N PRO A 17 -13.64 -25.56 5.97
CA PRO A 17 -13.22 -24.18 5.76
C PRO A 17 -12.37 -23.68 6.94
N GLY A 18 -11.37 -22.85 6.63
CA GLY A 18 -10.60 -22.12 7.64
C GLY A 18 -11.44 -21.11 8.42
N ILE A 19 -10.91 -20.67 9.57
CA ILE A 19 -11.54 -19.65 10.42
C ILE A 19 -11.03 -18.28 9.98
N VAL A 20 -11.92 -17.30 9.81
CA VAL A 20 -11.56 -15.91 9.55
C VAL A 20 -11.65 -15.12 10.87
N GLU A 21 -10.51 -14.62 11.36
CA GLU A 21 -10.41 -13.83 12.58
C GLU A 21 -10.17 -12.34 12.25
N PRO A 22 -10.96 -11.39 12.77
CA PRO A 22 -10.72 -9.98 12.53
C PRO A 22 -9.49 -9.49 13.33
N LEU A 23 -8.50 -8.92 12.64
CA LEU A 23 -7.27 -8.36 13.25
C LEU A 23 -7.42 -6.89 13.65
N GLY A 24 -8.57 -6.27 13.37
CA GLY A 24 -8.82 -4.86 13.67
C GLY A 24 -8.05 -3.93 12.72
N LYS A 25 -7.68 -2.74 13.21
CA LYS A 25 -7.05 -1.69 12.39
C LYS A 25 -5.59 -2.04 12.08
N LEU A 26 -5.26 -2.18 10.80
CA LEU A 26 -3.86 -2.33 10.39
C LEU A 26 -3.17 -0.98 10.42
N GLN A 27 -2.05 -0.91 11.14
CA GLN A 27 -1.18 0.25 11.20
C GLN A 27 0.05 0.04 10.32
N LEU A 28 0.47 1.11 9.65
CA LEU A 28 1.74 1.15 8.93
C LEU A 28 2.88 1.22 9.93
N TRP A 29 4.05 0.72 9.54
CA TRP A 29 5.27 1.03 10.26
C TRP A 29 5.58 2.54 10.16
N PRO A 30 5.97 3.17 11.27
CA PRO A 30 6.25 4.59 11.28
C PRO A 30 7.47 4.89 10.40
N SER A 31 7.31 5.89 9.53
CA SER A 31 8.34 6.31 8.58
C SER A 31 8.33 7.83 8.46
N SER A 32 9.52 8.44 8.39
CA SER A 32 9.65 9.87 8.06
C SER A 32 9.29 10.18 6.60
N LEU A 33 9.29 9.18 5.73
CA LEU A 33 8.95 9.30 4.31
C LEU A 33 7.44 9.19 4.05
N CYS A 34 6.70 8.60 5.00
CA CYS A 34 5.26 8.44 4.96
C CYS A 34 4.59 9.08 6.19
N PRO A 35 4.58 10.43 6.29
CA PRO A 35 3.95 11.11 7.42
C PRO A 35 2.46 10.76 7.53
N ASP A 36 1.95 10.75 8.76
CA ASP A 36 0.54 10.54 9.02
C ASP A 36 -0.28 11.74 8.49
N CYS A 37 -0.92 11.53 7.35
CA CYS A 37 -1.71 12.54 6.66
C CYS A 37 -3.01 11.93 6.07
N PRO A 38 -4.02 12.78 5.80
CA PRO A 38 -5.23 12.41 5.08
C PRO A 38 -4.95 11.71 3.75
N ALA A 39 -5.89 10.88 3.28
CA ALA A 39 -5.67 10.05 2.09
C ALA A 39 -5.35 10.89 0.84
N ASP A 40 -6.06 11.99 0.66
CA ASP A 40 -5.87 12.96 -0.41
C ASP A 40 -4.55 13.74 -0.34
N GLU A 41 -3.82 13.70 0.78
CA GLU A 41 -2.51 14.34 0.88
C GLU A 41 -1.33 13.40 0.59
N ARG A 42 -1.54 12.08 0.70
CA ARG A 42 -0.47 11.08 0.61
C ARG A 42 0.28 11.12 -0.71
N ILE A 43 -0.42 11.30 -1.82
CA ILE A 43 0.22 11.33 -3.15
C ILE A 43 1.21 12.51 -3.29
N PHE A 44 1.04 13.57 -2.50
CA PHE A 44 1.92 14.75 -2.53
C PHE A 44 2.98 14.73 -1.41
N GLN A 45 2.66 14.13 -0.27
CA GLN A 45 3.53 14.14 0.91
C GLN A 45 4.43 12.92 1.02
N TRP A 46 3.97 11.76 0.58
CA TRP A 46 4.74 10.52 0.70
C TRP A 46 5.82 10.45 -0.37
N ARG A 47 7.01 10.01 0.04
CA ARG A 47 8.19 9.99 -0.84
C ARG A 47 8.93 8.67 -0.73
N GLY A 48 9.73 8.38 -1.74
CA GLY A 48 10.70 7.29 -1.67
C GLY A 48 12.04 7.73 -1.12
N VAL A 49 12.84 6.75 -0.69
CA VAL A 49 14.26 6.98 -0.34
C VAL A 49 15.01 7.57 -1.54
N LEU A 50 14.70 7.10 -2.74
CA LEU A 50 15.27 7.62 -3.97
C LEU A 50 14.34 8.69 -4.54
N THR A 51 14.66 9.95 -4.27
CA THR A 51 13.95 11.08 -4.88
C THR A 51 14.58 11.38 -6.24
N PRO A 52 13.80 11.37 -7.35
CA PRO A 52 14.34 11.76 -8.65
C PRO A 52 14.80 13.22 -8.62
N ALA A 53 15.71 13.58 -9.53
CA ALA A 53 16.06 14.98 -9.73
C ALA A 53 14.80 15.80 -10.03
N SER A 54 14.77 17.05 -9.57
CA SER A 54 13.65 17.95 -9.83
C SER A 54 13.39 18.00 -11.35
N PRO A 55 12.15 17.76 -11.80
CA PRO A 55 11.81 17.85 -13.21
C PRO A 55 11.81 19.30 -13.72
N THR A 56 11.91 20.27 -12.81
CA THR A 56 11.91 21.70 -13.09
C THR A 56 13.22 22.37 -12.71
N ILE A 57 13.48 23.52 -13.33
CA ILE A 57 14.59 24.40 -12.96
C ILE A 57 14.46 24.85 -11.50
N SER A 58 15.60 25.14 -10.86
CA SER A 58 15.67 25.61 -9.48
C SER A 58 15.27 27.08 -9.35
N ASP A 59 14.00 27.37 -9.66
CA ASP A 59 13.38 28.68 -9.54
C ASP A 59 12.13 28.59 -8.63
N PRO A 60 12.00 29.43 -7.58
CA PRO A 60 10.90 29.35 -6.63
C PRO A 60 9.50 29.51 -7.25
N LEU A 61 9.38 30.35 -8.28
CA LEU A 61 8.11 30.56 -8.97
C LEU A 61 7.74 29.30 -9.77
N ILE A 62 8.71 28.72 -10.49
CA ILE A 62 8.47 27.48 -11.24
C ILE A 62 8.11 26.32 -10.32
N GLN A 63 8.77 26.19 -9.16
CA GLN A 63 8.44 25.16 -8.17
C GLN A 63 7.01 25.33 -7.63
N TYR A 64 6.62 26.56 -7.29
CA TYR A 64 5.25 26.86 -6.85
C TYR A 64 4.21 26.50 -7.92
N LEU A 65 4.47 26.86 -9.19
CA LEU A 65 3.58 26.53 -10.30
C LEU A 65 3.48 25.02 -10.53
N ALA A 66 4.59 24.29 -10.40
CA ALA A 66 4.60 22.83 -10.54
C ALA A 66 3.77 22.15 -9.44
N ASP A 67 3.90 22.58 -8.19
CA ASP A 67 3.12 22.05 -7.07
C ASP A 67 1.61 22.37 -7.22
N ALA A 68 1.28 23.59 -7.62
CA ALA A 68 -0.10 24.00 -7.86
C ALA A 68 -0.73 23.22 -9.03
N ALA A 69 0.02 23.04 -10.13
CA ALA A 69 -0.41 22.24 -11.26
C ALA A 69 -0.59 20.76 -10.88
N SER A 70 0.32 20.19 -10.09
CA SER A 70 0.22 18.81 -9.60
C SER A 70 -1.08 18.59 -8.83
N ARG A 71 -1.43 19.49 -7.92
CA ARG A 71 -2.65 19.40 -7.09
C ARG A 71 -3.93 19.58 -7.88
N THR A 72 -3.93 20.46 -8.87
CA THR A 72 -5.10 20.74 -9.71
C THR A 72 -5.29 19.75 -10.85
N SER A 73 -4.25 19.01 -11.23
CA SER A 73 -4.30 18.02 -12.30
C SER A 73 -5.15 16.79 -12.00
N LEU A 74 -5.45 16.53 -10.71
CA LEU A 74 -6.21 15.38 -10.26
C LEU A 74 -7.56 15.80 -9.70
N ARG A 75 -8.62 15.05 -10.04
CA ARG A 75 -9.92 15.21 -9.38
C ARG A 75 -9.83 14.72 -7.95
N GLU A 76 -10.52 15.36 -7.02
CA GLU A 76 -10.49 15.07 -5.58
C GLU A 76 -10.75 13.57 -5.26
N SER A 77 -11.73 12.95 -5.94
CA SER A 77 -12.00 11.51 -5.80
C SER A 77 -10.84 10.63 -6.25
N THR A 78 -10.10 11.06 -7.28
CA THR A 78 -8.91 10.39 -7.80
C THR A 78 -7.73 10.52 -6.83
N VAL A 79 -7.55 11.69 -6.22
CA VAL A 79 -6.48 11.92 -5.22
C VAL A 79 -6.67 11.01 -4.01
N SER A 80 -7.89 10.94 -3.46
CA SER A 80 -8.21 10.05 -2.33
C SER A 80 -8.08 8.57 -2.70
N GLY A 81 -8.44 8.20 -3.93
CA GLY A 81 -8.26 6.85 -4.47
C GLY A 81 -6.78 6.46 -4.54
N TYR A 82 -5.93 7.31 -5.13
CA TYR A 82 -4.49 7.06 -5.21
C TYR A 82 -3.84 7.02 -3.83
N GLY A 83 -4.17 7.92 -2.92
CA GLY A 83 -3.60 7.88 -1.57
C GLY A 83 -4.09 6.71 -0.72
N SER A 84 -5.29 6.19 -0.99
CA SER A 84 -5.75 4.93 -0.40
C SER A 84 -4.98 3.73 -0.97
N GLY A 85 -4.75 3.72 -2.28
CA GLY A 85 -3.91 2.71 -2.95
C GLY A 85 -2.47 2.72 -2.45
N LEU A 86 -1.86 3.89 -2.30
CA LEU A 86 -0.51 4.07 -1.73
C LEU A 86 -0.42 3.50 -0.32
N ARG A 87 -1.41 3.78 0.54
CA ARG A 87 -1.46 3.19 1.89
C ARG A 87 -1.54 1.67 1.83
N LYS A 88 -2.35 1.12 0.93
CA LYS A 88 -2.49 -0.33 0.75
C LYS A 88 -1.18 -0.97 0.26
N PHE A 89 -0.46 -0.29 -0.63
CA PHE A 89 0.86 -0.73 -1.11
C PHE A 89 1.93 -0.74 0.00
N HIS A 90 1.98 0.28 0.85
CA HIS A 90 2.92 0.30 1.98
C HIS A 90 2.58 -0.77 3.02
N LEU A 91 1.28 -1.01 3.29
CA LEU A 91 0.86 -2.14 4.12
C LEU A 91 1.33 -3.48 3.54
N PHE A 92 1.15 -3.68 2.22
CA PHE A 92 1.69 -4.85 1.52
C PHE A 92 3.20 -4.99 1.76
N CYS A 93 3.96 -3.90 1.64
CA CYS A 93 5.39 -3.92 1.88
C CYS A 93 5.73 -4.29 3.33
N ASP A 94 5.03 -3.73 4.32
CA ASP A 94 5.23 -4.06 5.75
C ASP A 94 4.96 -5.55 6.03
N ILE A 95 3.86 -6.08 5.46
CA ILE A 95 3.45 -7.49 5.60
C ILE A 95 4.53 -8.44 5.09
N PHE A 96 5.08 -8.15 3.91
CA PHE A 96 6.11 -8.99 3.28
C PHE A 96 7.53 -8.57 3.71
N SER A 97 7.65 -7.69 4.71
CA SER A 97 8.94 -7.19 5.22
C SER A 97 9.86 -6.64 4.12
N ILE A 98 9.27 -5.98 3.13
CA ILE A 98 9.98 -5.35 2.02
C ILE A 98 10.70 -4.09 2.54
N PRO A 99 12.02 -3.95 2.33
CA PRO A 99 12.75 -2.78 2.80
C PRO A 99 12.22 -1.47 2.21
N GLU A 100 12.15 -0.41 3.03
CA GLU A 100 11.63 0.92 2.64
C GLU A 100 12.29 1.51 1.38
N ARG A 101 13.59 1.24 1.17
CA ARG A 101 14.35 1.62 -0.04
C ARG A 101 13.80 1.03 -1.34
N GLU A 102 13.00 -0.03 -1.27
CA GLU A 102 12.39 -0.70 -2.41
C GLU A 102 10.94 -0.25 -2.63
N HIS A 103 10.35 0.49 -1.70
CA HIS A 103 8.95 0.93 -1.80
C HIS A 103 8.79 1.94 -2.93
N LEU A 104 9.69 2.92 -3.01
CA LEU A 104 9.60 4.01 -3.99
C LEU A 104 11.00 4.47 -4.44
N PRO A 105 11.29 4.46 -5.76
CA PRO A 105 10.47 3.90 -6.83
C PRO A 105 10.40 2.36 -6.73
N ALA A 106 9.18 1.82 -6.77
CA ALA A 106 8.97 0.38 -6.77
C ALA A 106 9.43 -0.26 -8.07
N SER A 107 10.05 -1.45 -7.99
CA SER A 107 10.34 -2.25 -9.16
C SER A 107 9.04 -2.80 -9.80
N PHE A 108 9.09 -3.12 -11.09
CA PHE A 108 7.96 -3.78 -11.76
C PHE A 108 7.55 -5.08 -11.04
N GLN A 109 8.53 -5.88 -10.60
CA GLN A 109 8.28 -7.11 -9.86
C GLN A 109 7.46 -6.84 -8.58
N LEU A 110 7.82 -5.79 -7.83
CA LEU A 110 7.13 -5.44 -6.59
C LEU A 110 5.71 -4.94 -6.87
N LEU A 111 5.54 -4.06 -7.86
CA LEU A 111 4.22 -3.56 -8.27
C LEU A 111 3.31 -4.68 -8.80
N HIS A 112 3.87 -5.62 -9.57
CA HIS A 112 3.11 -6.74 -10.10
C HIS A 112 2.69 -7.70 -8.98
N SER A 113 3.58 -7.97 -8.03
CA SER A 113 3.27 -8.76 -6.84
C SER A 113 2.18 -8.10 -5.99
N PHE A 114 2.26 -6.78 -5.82
CA PHE A 114 1.21 -6.01 -5.17
C PHE A 114 -0.11 -6.09 -5.93
N ALA A 115 -0.12 -5.99 -7.26
CA ALA A 115 -1.35 -6.06 -8.04
C ALA A 115 -2.05 -7.42 -7.88
N LEU A 116 -1.30 -8.52 -7.95
CA LEU A 116 -1.81 -9.87 -7.70
C LEU A 116 -2.37 -10.00 -6.27
N TRP A 117 -1.62 -9.49 -5.29
CA TRP A 117 -2.06 -9.47 -3.92
C TRP A 117 -3.23 -8.49 -3.69
N ALA A 118 -3.38 -7.40 -4.43
CA ALA A 118 -4.43 -6.43 -4.16
C ALA A 118 -5.81 -6.89 -4.62
N VAL A 119 -5.88 -7.82 -5.58
CA VAL A 119 -7.11 -8.32 -6.21
C VAL A 119 -7.47 -9.74 -5.80
N ALA A 120 -6.55 -10.48 -5.19
CA ALA A 120 -6.89 -11.80 -4.70
C ALA A 120 -8.00 -11.65 -3.65
N GLU A 121 -9.00 -12.53 -3.70
CA GLU A 121 -9.98 -12.70 -2.62
C GLU A 121 -9.53 -13.94 -1.83
N PRO A 122 -9.43 -13.86 -0.50
CA PRO A 122 -8.95 -14.99 0.28
C PRO A 122 -10.04 -16.05 0.33
N ASN A 123 -9.83 -17.15 -0.39
CA ASN A 123 -10.71 -18.31 -0.28
C ASN A 123 -10.25 -19.18 0.91
N PRO A 124 -11.06 -19.31 1.98
CA PRO A 124 -10.69 -20.11 3.15
C PRO A 124 -10.62 -21.63 2.86
N ALA A 125 -10.97 -22.07 1.66
CA ALA A 125 -10.84 -23.45 1.19
C ALA A 125 -9.55 -23.71 0.39
N GLU A 126 -8.74 -22.69 0.09
CA GLU A 126 -7.52 -22.83 -0.72
C GLU A 126 -6.33 -23.36 0.12
N PRO A 127 -5.69 -24.48 -0.27
CA PRO A 127 -4.61 -25.10 0.49
C PRO A 127 -3.32 -24.28 0.50
N VAL A 128 -3.14 -23.29 -0.38
CA VAL A 128 -1.97 -22.41 -0.38
C VAL A 128 -1.87 -21.56 0.89
N PHE A 129 -2.99 -21.24 1.54
CA PHE A 129 -3.04 -20.58 2.86
C PHE A 129 -2.68 -21.51 4.02
N SER A 130 -2.44 -22.80 3.73
CA SER A 130 -2.07 -23.84 4.71
C SER A 130 -0.56 -24.10 4.79
N LEU A 131 0.22 -23.65 3.81
CA LEU A 131 1.68 -23.61 3.91
C LEU A 131 2.05 -22.34 4.68
N GLY A 132 2.76 -22.49 5.79
CA GLY A 132 3.11 -21.43 6.75
C GLY A 132 4.00 -20.29 6.26
N THR A 133 3.80 -19.78 5.06
CA THR A 133 4.13 -18.40 4.70
C THR A 133 3.18 -17.45 5.43
N PRO A 134 3.63 -16.29 5.95
CA PRO A 134 2.74 -15.28 6.54
C PRO A 134 1.85 -14.68 5.44
N SER A 135 0.76 -15.36 5.13
CA SER A 135 -0.28 -14.90 4.24
C SER A 135 -1.33 -14.14 5.06
N ASN A 136 -1.39 -12.81 4.93
CA ASN A 136 -2.60 -11.95 5.05
C ASN A 136 -2.27 -10.45 4.96
N PRO A 137 -3.20 -9.53 4.57
CA PRO A 137 -4.62 -9.72 4.24
C PRO A 137 -5.02 -9.31 2.83
N LEU A 138 -6.16 -9.83 2.39
CA LEU A 138 -6.87 -9.40 1.20
C LEU A 138 -8.14 -8.68 1.65
N LEU A 139 -8.11 -7.34 1.50
CA LEU A 139 -9.21 -6.34 1.55
C LEU A 139 -10.23 -6.36 2.70
#